data_AF-A0A822BP07-F1
#
_entry.id   AF-A0A822BP07-F1
#
_cell.length_a   1.000
_cell.length_b   1.000
_cell.length_c   1.000
_cell.angle_alpha   90.00
_cell.angle_beta   90.00
_cell.angle_gamma   90.00
#
_symmetry.space_group_name_H-M   'P 1'
#
loop_
_entity.id
_entity.type
_entity.pdbx_description
1 polymer ?
#
loop_
_entity_poly.entity_id
_entity_poly.type
_entity_poly.pdbx_seq_one_letter_code
_entity_poly.pdbx_strand_id
1 'polypeptide(L)'
;MRLFAMRTFSQCAIIIESRLTKATTAVNMLRNVIWYRKTMSINAKLRILRACILFILLYGSEVWTLTVAQESRINSFYMKCLRTILGLNLNDRVSNLTILKLSGQPAIQDIMRKNRLR
;
A
#
# COMPACT_ATOMS: atom_id res chain seq x y z
N MET A 1 25.46 6.15 -22.65
CA MET A 1 24.01 5.91 -22.39
C MET A 1 23.67 5.06 -21.15
N ARG A 2 24.59 4.27 -20.55
CA ARG A 2 24.29 3.48 -19.33
C ARG A 2 24.24 4.29 -18.02
N LEU A 3 24.91 5.45 -17.97
CA LEU A 3 24.97 6.33 -16.79
C LEU A 3 23.65 7.07 -16.49
N PHE A 4 22.82 7.34 -17.50
CA PHE A 4 21.51 7.99 -17.29
C PHE A 4 20.48 7.02 -16.70
N ALA A 5 20.48 5.76 -17.14
CA ALA A 5 19.59 4.72 -16.60
C ALA A 5 19.94 4.35 -15.14
N MET A 6 21.23 4.26 -14.77
CA MET A 6 21.59 3.95 -13.39
C MET A 6 21.22 5.08 -12.40
N ARG A 7 21.28 6.36 -12.83
CA ARG A 7 20.85 7.49 -12.00
C ARG A 7 19.33 7.51 -11.78
N THR A 8 18.53 7.25 -12.81
CA THR A 8 17.07 7.21 -12.67
C THR A 8 16.59 6.04 -11.82
N PHE A 9 17.21 4.86 -11.94
CA PHE A 9 16.88 3.71 -11.08
C PHE A 9 17.13 3.97 -9.60
N SER A 10 18.26 4.62 -9.25
CA SER A 10 18.58 5.00 -7.86
C SER A 10 17.62 6.05 -7.30
N GLN A 11 17.26 7.07 -8.11
CA GLN A 11 16.31 8.10 -7.71
C GLN A 11 14.88 7.58 -7.53
N CYS A 12 14.40 6.68 -8.40
CA CYS A 12 13.09 6.05 -8.24
C CYS A 12 12.98 5.29 -6.91
N ALA A 13 14.04 4.58 -6.50
CA ALA A 13 14.04 3.87 -5.23
C ALA A 13 13.92 4.79 -4.01
N ILE A 14 14.67 5.90 -4.00
CA ILE A 14 14.59 6.88 -2.92
C ILE A 14 13.19 7.49 -2.83
N ILE A 15 12.56 7.81 -3.97
CA ILE A 15 11.22 8.40 -4.02
C ILE A 15 10.16 7.44 -3.49
N ILE A 16 10.22 6.16 -3.87
CA ILE A 16 9.26 5.14 -3.42
C ILE A 16 9.39 4.90 -1.92
N GLU A 17 10.61 4.79 -1.41
CA GLU A 17 10.85 4.65 0.02
C GLU A 17 10.37 5.88 0.81
N SER A 18 10.64 7.09 0.33
CA SER A 18 10.11 8.32 0.93
C SER A 18 8.57 8.37 0.94
N ARG A 19 7.92 7.81 -0.08
CA ARG A 19 6.44 7.73 -0.11
C ARG A 19 5.93 6.66 0.83
N LEU A 20 6.61 5.53 0.92
CA LEU A 20 6.27 4.47 1.85
C LEU A 20 6.39 4.96 3.30
N THR A 21 7.42 5.74 3.63
CA THR A 21 7.54 6.36 4.95
C THR A 21 6.43 7.36 5.21
N LYS A 22 6.12 8.26 4.25
CA LYS A 22 4.97 9.19 4.36
C LYS A 22 3.63 8.47 4.55
N ALA A 23 3.37 7.42 3.77
CA ALA A 23 2.18 6.60 3.90
C ALA A 23 2.11 5.92 5.28
N THR A 24 3.23 5.39 5.75
CA THR A 24 3.33 4.76 7.07
C THR A 24 3.06 5.76 8.18
N THR A 25 3.63 6.95 8.10
CA THR A 25 3.39 8.04 9.05
C THR A 25 1.92 8.45 9.07
N ALA A 26 1.31 8.63 7.89
CA ALA A 26 -0.12 8.96 7.79
C ALA A 26 -1.00 7.86 8.40
N VAL A 27 -0.74 6.59 8.09
CA VAL A 27 -1.48 5.45 8.68
C VAL A 27 -1.29 5.40 10.20
N ASN A 28 -0.10 5.68 10.71
CA ASN A 28 0.17 5.72 12.14
C ASN A 28 -0.54 6.88 12.85
N MET A 29 -0.59 8.07 12.23
CA MET A 29 -1.35 9.21 12.77
C MET A 29 -2.85 8.91 12.86
N LEU A 30 -3.39 8.18 11.88
CA LEU A 30 -4.80 7.78 11.85
C LEU A 30 -5.11 6.55 12.72
N ARG A 31 -4.11 5.99 13.40
CA ARG A 31 -4.23 4.71 14.11
C ARG A 31 -5.25 4.70 15.23
N ASN A 32 -5.17 5.67 16.13
CA ASN A 32 -6.09 5.76 17.26
C ASN A 32 -7.43 6.39 16.85
N VAL A 33 -7.43 7.26 15.83
CA VAL A 33 -8.62 8.01 15.39
C VAL A 33 -9.57 7.14 14.54
N ILE A 34 -9.00 6.31 13.66
CA ILE A 34 -9.75 5.58 12.63
C ILE A 34 -9.60 4.07 12.83
N TRP A 35 -8.38 3.54 12.89
CA TRP A 35 -8.16 2.09 12.82
C TRP A 35 -8.65 1.37 14.08
N TYR A 36 -8.31 1.85 15.28
CA TYR A 36 -8.75 1.25 16.55
C TYR A 36 -10.16 1.64 17.01
N ARG A 37 -10.79 2.61 16.33
CA ARG A 37 -12.12 3.06 16.69
C ARG A 37 -13.15 1.99 16.31
N LYS A 38 -13.84 1.42 17.32
CA LYS A 38 -14.86 0.37 17.12
C LYS A 38 -16.16 0.89 16.50
N THR A 39 -16.46 2.18 16.66
CA THR A 39 -17.70 2.78 16.15
C THR A 39 -17.71 2.99 14.63
N MET A 40 -16.56 2.87 13.96
CA MET A 40 -16.49 3.00 12.50
C MET A 40 -16.60 1.64 11.82
N SER A 41 -17.42 1.58 10.77
CA SER A 41 -17.57 0.39 9.94
C SER A 41 -16.26 0.05 9.21
N ILE A 42 -16.02 -1.25 9.01
CA ILE A 42 -14.86 -1.76 8.27
C ILE A 42 -14.84 -1.18 6.85
N ASN A 43 -16.00 -1.09 6.19
CA ASN A 43 -16.12 -0.53 4.84
C ASN A 43 -15.66 0.94 4.76
N ALA A 44 -15.97 1.76 5.76
CA ALA A 44 -15.50 3.15 5.80
C ALA A 44 -13.98 3.22 5.95
N LYS A 45 -13.40 2.39 6.84
CA LYS A 45 -11.95 2.28 7.03
C LYS A 45 -11.24 1.86 5.74
N LEU A 46 -11.80 0.88 5.03
CA LEU A 46 -11.27 0.42 3.74
C LEU A 46 -11.33 1.51 2.66
N ARG A 47 -12.40 2.30 2.62
CA ARG A 47 -12.51 3.46 1.72
C ARG A 47 -11.42 4.50 1.97
N ILE A 48 -11.16 4.81 3.24
CA ILE A 48 -10.11 5.75 3.65
C ILE A 48 -8.73 5.20 3.30
N LEU A 49 -8.49 3.92 3.60
CA LEU A 49 -7.26 3.24 3.22
C LEU A 49 -7.02 3.37 1.73
N ARG A 50 -8.01 3.05 0.91
CA ARG A 50 -7.95 3.17 -0.54
C ARG A 50 -7.63 4.61 -0.96
N ALA A 51 -8.31 5.61 -0.40
CA ALA A 51 -8.03 7.01 -0.73
C ALA A 51 -6.58 7.42 -0.37
N CYS A 52 -6.10 7.08 0.82
CA CYS A 52 -4.76 7.50 1.27
C CYS A 52 -3.63 6.68 0.63
N ILE A 53 -3.72 5.35 0.65
CA ILE A 53 -2.69 4.44 0.12
C ILE A 53 -2.60 4.59 -1.38
N LEU A 54 -3.72 4.57 -2.12
CA LEU A 54 -3.67 4.73 -3.57
C LEU A 54 -3.12 6.10 -3.95
N PHE A 55 -3.53 7.16 -3.26
CA PHE A 55 -3.01 8.50 -3.57
C PHE A 55 -1.50 8.62 -3.31
N ILE A 56 -1.01 8.16 -2.15
CA ILE A 56 0.41 8.34 -1.80
C ILE A 56 1.33 7.44 -2.64
N LEU A 57 0.92 6.19 -2.90
CA LEU A 57 1.74 5.18 -3.56
C LEU A 57 1.61 5.18 -5.08
N LEU A 58 0.42 5.46 -5.63
CA LEU A 58 0.20 5.36 -7.07
C LEU A 58 0.32 6.69 -7.82
N TYR A 59 0.36 7.82 -7.11
CA TYR A 59 0.67 9.10 -7.74
C TYR A 59 2.09 9.07 -8.34
N GLY A 60 2.18 8.92 -9.66
CA GLY A 60 3.44 8.76 -10.41
C GLY A 60 3.81 7.30 -10.74
N SER A 61 2.99 6.31 -10.36
CA SER A 61 3.23 4.89 -10.70
C SER A 61 3.16 4.57 -12.19
N GLU A 62 2.52 5.43 -12.98
CA GLU A 62 2.50 5.40 -14.45
C GLU A 62 3.90 5.64 -15.03
N VAL A 63 4.71 6.47 -14.36
CA VAL A 63 6.04 6.89 -14.83
C VAL A 63 7.16 6.06 -14.21
N TRP A 64 6.92 5.38 -13.08
CA TRP A 64 7.96 4.61 -12.39
C TRP A 64 7.95 3.13 -12.76
N THR A 65 9.09 2.65 -13.25
CA THR A 65 9.39 1.23 -13.30
C THR A 65 9.66 0.72 -11.88
N LEU A 66 8.61 0.23 -11.21
CA LEU A 66 8.74 -0.43 -9.91
C LEU A 66 9.56 -1.72 -10.07
N THR A 67 10.57 -1.89 -9.23
CA THR A 67 11.30 -3.16 -9.12
C THR A 67 10.50 -4.17 -8.32
N VAL A 68 10.77 -5.46 -8.51
CA VAL A 68 10.12 -6.56 -7.78
C VAL A 68 10.23 -6.38 -6.26
N ALA A 69 11.39 -5.91 -5.78
CA ALA A 69 11.62 -5.64 -4.36
C ALA A 69 10.70 -4.52 -3.82
N GLN A 70 10.51 -3.45 -4.58
CA GLN A 70 9.64 -2.34 -4.20
C GLN A 70 8.17 -2.75 -4.22
N GLU A 71 7.75 -3.48 -5.25
CA GLU A 71 6.40 -4.01 -5.34
C GLU A 71 6.09 -4.93 -4.14
N SER A 72 7.05 -5.78 -3.75
CA SER A 72 6.93 -6.61 -2.55
C SER A 72 6.82 -5.77 -1.27
N ARG A 73 7.60 -4.69 -1.12
CA ARG A 73 7.50 -3.80 0.06
C ARG A 73 6.14 -3.12 0.14
N ILE A 74 5.64 -2.63 -0.99
CA ILE A 74 4.33 -1.97 -1.07
C ILE A 74 3.22 -2.98 -0.75
N ASN A 75 3.32 -4.20 -1.27
CA ASN A 75 2.37 -5.27 -0.96
C ASN A 75 2.38 -5.63 0.54
N SER A 76 3.55 -5.79 1.15
CA SER A 76 3.68 -6.04 2.58
C SER A 76 3.05 -4.93 3.43
N PHE A 77 3.27 -3.67 3.06
CA PHE A 77 2.65 -2.53 3.72
C PHE A 77 1.13 -2.53 3.57
N TYR A 78 0.62 -2.78 2.37
CA TYR A 78 -0.82 -2.86 2.10
C TYR A 78 -1.49 -3.98 2.91
N MET A 79 -0.88 -5.17 2.93
CA MET A 79 -1.36 -6.30 3.73
C MET A 79 -1.36 -6.02 5.24
N LYS A 80 -0.34 -5.31 5.75
CA LYS A 80 -0.27 -4.90 7.15
C LYS A 80 -1.43 -3.97 7.52
N CYS A 81 -1.77 -3.03 6.63
CA CYS A 81 -2.89 -2.12 6.87
C CYS A 81 -4.24 -2.85 6.84
N LEU A 82 -4.46 -3.78 5.89
CA LEU A 82 -5.68 -4.58 5.85
C LEU A 82 -5.86 -5.42 7.11
N ARG A 83 -4.79 -6.08 7.59
CA ARG A 83 -4.82 -6.81 8.87
C ARG A 83 -5.25 -5.90 10.03
N THR A 84 -4.72 -4.68 10.08
CA THR A 84 -5.03 -3.71 11.14
C THR A 84 -6.50 -3.29 11.10
N ILE A 85 -7.06 -3.07 9.91
CA ILE A 85 -8.47 -2.70 9.72
C ILE A 85 -9.43 -3.83 10.08
N LEU A 86 -9.06 -5.07 9.72
CA LEU A 86 -9.82 -6.27 10.05
C LEU A 86 -9.64 -6.70 11.52
N GLY A 87 -8.75 -6.05 12.27
CA GLY A 87 -8.46 -6.41 13.66
C GLY A 87 -7.74 -7.74 13.82
N LEU A 88 -7.10 -8.24 12.76
CA LEU A 88 -6.35 -9.50 12.77
C LEU A 88 -4.96 -9.29 13.34
N ASN A 89 -4.57 -10.17 14.25
CA ASN A 89 -3.21 -10.22 14.76
C ASN A 89 -2.27 -10.92 13.76
N LEU A 90 -0.98 -10.58 13.85
CA LEU A 90 0.05 -11.27 13.06
C LEU A 90 0.13 -12.77 13.40
N ASN A 91 -0.28 -13.16 14.60
CA ASN A 91 -0.31 -14.54 15.05
C ASN A 91 -1.45 -15.38 14.47
N ASP A 92 -2.49 -14.78 13.89
CA ASP A 92 -3.67 -15.52 13.42
C ASP A 92 -3.40 -16.39 12.19
N ARG A 93 -2.15 -16.40 11.68
CA ARG A 93 -1.67 -17.18 10.50
C ARG A 93 -2.63 -17.13 9.29
N VAL A 94 -3.40 -16.06 9.17
CA VAL A 94 -4.36 -15.88 8.08
C VAL A 94 -3.60 -15.59 6.79
N SER A 95 -3.92 -16.36 5.75
CA SER A 95 -3.33 -16.18 4.43
C SER A 95 -3.67 -14.80 3.83
N ASN A 96 -2.77 -14.24 3.03
CA ASN A 96 -3.01 -12.96 2.37
C ASN A 96 -4.24 -13.02 1.42
N LEU A 97 -4.48 -14.18 0.79
CA LEU A 97 -5.65 -14.38 -0.06
C LEU A 97 -6.96 -14.30 0.74
N THR A 98 -6.99 -14.88 1.93
CA THR A 98 -8.16 -14.80 2.82
C THR A 98 -8.42 -13.35 3.26
N ILE A 99 -7.36 -12.59 3.59
CA ILE A 99 -7.47 -11.17 3.97
C ILE A 99 -8.05 -10.33 2.83
N LEU A 100 -7.61 -10.57 1.59
CA LEU A 100 -8.17 -9.90 0.41
C LEU A 100 -9.65 -10.24 0.22
N LYS A 101 -10.03 -11.51 0.34
CA LYS A 101 -11.44 -11.95 0.25
C LYS A 101 -12.31 -11.30 1.34
N LEU A 102 -11.84 -11.27 2.58
CA LEU A 102 -12.57 -10.68 3.71
C LEU A 102 -12.71 -9.17 3.59
N SER A 103 -11.71 -8.49 3.04
CA SER A 103 -11.74 -7.03 2.82
C SER A 103 -12.47 -6.63 1.53
N GLY A 104 -12.75 -7.58 0.63
CA GLY A 104 -13.29 -7.29 -0.70
C GLY A 104 -12.39 -6.39 -1.54
N GLN A 105 -11.10 -6.30 -1.20
CA GLN A 105 -10.14 -5.47 -1.92
C GLN A 105 -9.35 -6.27 -2.95
N PRO A 106 -9.00 -5.67 -4.11
CA PRO A 106 -8.09 -6.30 -5.05
C PRO A 106 -6.65 -6.32 -4.52
N ALA A 107 -5.82 -7.20 -5.05
CA ALA A 107 -4.39 -7.17 -4.74
C ALA A 107 -3.78 -5.86 -5.26
N ILE A 108 -2.82 -5.31 -4.52
CA ILE A 108 -2.18 -4.03 -4.90
C ILE A 108 -1.54 -4.11 -6.29
N GLN A 109 -1.05 -5.30 -6.67
CA GLN A 109 -0.45 -5.57 -7.98
C GLN A 109 -1.45 -5.38 -9.11
N ASP A 110 -2.71 -5.80 -8.91
CA ASP A 110 -3.78 -5.62 -9.90
C ASP A 110 -4.15 -4.15 -10.04
N ILE A 111 -4.11 -3.40 -8.94
CA ILE A 111 -4.33 -1.95 -8.97
C ILE A 111 -3.21 -1.25 -9.72
N MET A 112 -1.95 -1.62 -9.46
CA MET A 112 -0.79 -1.11 -10.19
C MET A 112 -0.84 -1.45 -11.67
N ARG A 113 -1.18 -2.71 -12.01
CA ARG A 113 -1.35 -3.15 -13.40
C ARG A 113 -2.42 -2.35 -14.12
N LYS A 114 -3.56 -2.08 -13.47
CA LYS A 114 -4.63 -1.28 -14.03
C LYS A 114 -4.22 0.16 -14.31
N ASN A 115 -3.41 0.77 -13.44
CA ASN A 115 -2.91 2.13 -13.65
C ASN A 115 -1.87 2.23 -14.77
N ARG A 116 -1.07 1.18 -15.02
CA ARG A 116 -0.11 1.16 -16.14
C ARG A 116 -0.76 1.00 -17.52
N LEU A 117 -2.03 0.55 -17.56
CA LEU A 117 -2.79 0.33 -18.80
C LEU A 117 -3.67 1.53 -19.17
N ARG A 118 -3.62 2.61 -18.38
CA ARG A 118 -4.28 3.90 -18.68
C ARG A 118 -3.26 4.86 -19.25
#